data_AF-V9LJS1-F1
#
_entry.id   AF-V9LJS1-F1
#
_cell.length_a   1.000
_cell.length_b   1.000
_cell.length_c   1.000
_cell.angle_alpha   90.00
_cell.angle_beta   90.00
_cell.angle_gamma   90.00
#
_symmetry.space_group_name_H-M   'P 1'
#
loop_
_entity.id
_entity.type
_entity.pdbx_description
1 polymer ?
#
loop_
_entity_poly.entity_id
_entity_poly.type
_entity_poly.pdbx_seq_one_letter_code
_entity_poly.pdbx_strand_id
1 'polypeptide(L)' 'MSGCHELELLKREKGFVLDGIATSFLAQGYNKVNPKLSDVIPPYNPQKDPYAKNRFESKEMREFLKKTNQMDGGSSS' A
#
# COMPACT_ATOMS: atom_id res chain seq x y z
N MET A 1 1.30 1.61 44.30
CA MET A 1 1.75 2.29 43.06
C MET A 1 1.81 1.38 41.82
N SER A 2 1.91 0.04 41.95
CA SER A 2 2.06 -0.88 40.80
C SER A 2 0.80 -1.03 39.89
N GLY A 3 -0.41 -1.05 40.47
CA GLY A 3 -1.65 -1.32 39.70
C GLY A 3 -2.11 -0.19 38.76
N CYS A 4 -1.72 1.06 39.00
CA CYS A 4 -2.02 2.16 38.07
C CYS A 4 -1.26 2.02 36.75
N HIS A 5 -0.04 1.48 36.79
CA HIS A 5 0.79 1.34 35.61
C HIS A 5 0.28 0.20 34.71
N GLU A 6 -0.21 -0.88 35.33
CA GLU A 6 -0.81 -2.02 34.62
C GLU A 6 -2.10 -1.62 33.89
N LEU A 7 -2.95 -0.80 34.51
CA LEU A 7 -4.14 -0.23 33.85
C LEU A 7 -3.79 0.71 32.68
N GLU A 8 -2.69 1.44 32.78
CA GLU A 8 -2.23 2.33 31.71
C GLU A 8 -1.69 1.53 30.52
N LEU A 9 -0.89 0.49 30.76
CA LEU A 9 -0.41 -0.42 29.73
C LEU A 9 -1.58 -1.11 29.01
N LEU A 10 -2.56 -1.60 29.78
CA LEU A 10 -3.74 -2.28 29.23
C LEU A 10 -4.61 -1.33 28.38
N LYS A 11 -4.65 -0.03 28.70
CA LYS A 11 -5.28 1.00 27.85
C LYS A 11 -4.50 1.24 26.55
N ARG A 12 -3.17 1.29 26.62
CA ARG A 12 -2.31 1.47 25.44
C ARG A 12 -2.37 0.27 24.51
N GLU A 13 -2.39 -0.95 25.05
CA GLU A 13 -2.54 -2.18 24.28
C GLU A 13 -3.90 -2.26 23.59
N LYS A 14 -5.00 -1.90 24.28
CA LYS A 14 -6.34 -1.89 23.68
C LYS A 14 -6.55 -0.77 22.66
N GLY A 15 -5.83 0.34 22.79
CA GLY A 15 -5.87 1.46 21.86
C GLY A 15 -4.87 1.36 20.72
N PHE A 16 -4.01 0.32 20.71
CA PHE A 16 -3.03 0.14 19.66
C PHE A 16 -3.73 -0.22 18.36
N VAL A 17 -3.61 0.66 17.38
CA VAL A 17 -4.03 0.38 16.01
C VAL A 17 -2.76 0.17 15.21
N LEU A 18 -2.65 -1.00 14.58
CA LEU A 18 -1.59 -1.25 13.63
C LEU A 18 -1.87 -0.44 12.36
N ASP A 19 -0.91 0.40 11.95
CA ASP A 19 -1.03 1.26 10.76
C ASP A 19 -1.42 0.47 9.50
N GLY A 20 -0.99 -0.78 9.37
CA GLY A 20 -1.39 -1.66 8.26
C GLY A 20 -2.89 -2.01 8.25
N ILE A 21 -3.49 -2.23 9.43
CA ILE A 21 -4.94 -2.50 9.55
C ILE A 21 -5.73 -1.22 9.27
N ALA A 22 -5.28 -0.08 9.80
CA ALA A 22 -5.89 1.22 9.50
C ALA A 22 -5.84 1.50 7.98
N THR A 23 -4.68 1.32 7.35
CA THR A 23 -4.50 1.51 5.90
C THR A 23 -5.41 0.59 5.08
N SER A 24 -5.50 -0.69 5.44
CA SER A 24 -6.38 -1.65 4.75
C SER A 24 -7.86 -1.29 4.91
N PHE A 25 -8.30 -0.88 6.10
CA PHE A 25 -9.65 -0.43 6.35
C PHE A 25 -10.00 0.82 5.52
N LEU A 26 -9.07 1.79 5.47
CA LEU A 26 -9.22 2.99 4.66
C LEU A 26 -9.29 2.64 3.16
N ALA A 27 -8.41 1.78 2.66
CA ALA A 27 -8.39 1.35 1.26
C ALA A 27 -9.69 0.62 0.84
N GLN A 28 -10.25 -0.22 1.72
CA GLN A 28 -11.49 -0.96 1.42
C GLN A 28 -12.76 -0.09 1.51
N GLY A 29 -12.78 0.87 2.43
CA GLY A 29 -13.95 1.70 2.72
C GLY A 29 -14.03 2.97 1.85
N TYR A 30 -12.92 3.70 1.70
CA TYR A 30 -12.97 5.05 1.11
C TYR A 30 -13.10 5.03 -0.41
N ASN A 31 -12.51 4.03 -1.09
CA ASN A 31 -12.68 3.84 -2.53
C ASN A 31 -14.14 3.65 -2.97
N LYS A 32 -14.98 3.09 -2.10
CA LYS A 32 -16.39 2.83 -2.40
C LYS A 32 -17.32 3.99 -2.06
N VAL A 33 -16.97 4.78 -1.03
CA VAL A 33 -17.91 5.74 -0.43
C VAL A 33 -17.64 7.19 -0.86
N ASN A 34 -16.38 7.56 -1.13
CA ASN A 34 -16.07 8.93 -1.58
C ASN A 34 -14.79 9.00 -2.44
N PRO A 35 -14.88 8.79 -3.76
CA PRO A 35 -13.72 8.75 -4.68
C PRO A 35 -12.98 10.09 -4.82
N LYS A 36 -13.45 11.16 -4.16
CA LYS A 36 -12.77 12.47 -4.12
C LYS A 36 -11.70 12.56 -3.03
N LEU A 37 -11.72 11.66 -2.04
CA LEU A 37 -10.57 11.44 -1.17
C LEU A 37 -9.66 10.44 -1.89
N SER A 38 -8.48 10.90 -2.29
CA SER A 38 -7.44 10.07 -2.91
C SER A 38 -7.20 8.79 -2.12
N ASP A 39 -6.90 7.70 -2.82
CA ASP A 39 -6.44 6.45 -2.23
C ASP A 39 -5.40 6.69 -1.13
N VAL A 40 -5.50 5.93 -0.04
CA VAL A 40 -4.52 5.98 1.06
C VAL A 40 -3.11 5.60 0.60
N ILE A 41 -3.02 4.75 -0.43
CA ILE A 41 -1.80 4.44 -1.16
C ILE A 41 -2.02 4.89 -2.60
N PRO A 42 -1.34 5.94 -3.08
CA PRO A 42 -1.57 6.41 -4.43
C PRO A 42 -1.23 5.33 -5.47
N PRO A 43 -1.94 5.32 -6.61
CA PRO A 43 -1.60 4.45 -7.72
C PRO A 43 -0.14 4.64 -8.14
N TYR A 44 0.65 3.56 -8.03
CA TYR A 44 2.07 3.56 -8.38
C TYR A 44 2.31 2.66 -9.59
N ASN A 45 3.02 3.20 -10.57
CA ASN A 45 3.48 2.45 -11.74
C ASN A 45 5.01 2.45 -11.76
N PRO A 46 5.66 1.32 -11.44
CA PRO A 46 7.12 1.25 -11.39
C PRO A 46 7.77 1.34 -12.78
N GLN A 47 7.06 1.04 -13.87
CA GLN A 47 7.59 1.18 -15.23
C GLN A 47 7.72 2.64 -15.66
N LYS A 48 7.00 3.57 -15.00
CA LYS A 48 7.09 5.02 -15.22
C LYS A 48 8.04 5.73 -14.25
N ASP A 49 8.57 5.01 -13.26
CA ASP A 49 9.47 5.57 -12.26
C ASP A 49 10.89 5.71 -12.86
N PRO A 50 11.46 6.93 -12.92
CA PRO A 50 12.81 7.17 -13.46
C PRO A 50 13.90 6.37 -12.74
N TYR A 51 13.72 6.09 -11.45
CA TYR A 51 14.68 5.35 -10.62
C TYR A 51 14.53 3.83 -10.75
N ALA A 52 13.36 3.35 -11.19
CA ALA A 52 13.11 1.92 -11.42
C ALA A 52 13.17 1.52 -12.90
N LYS A 53 13.15 2.47 -13.83
CA LYS A 53 13.11 2.27 -15.29
C LYS A 53 14.11 1.21 -15.78
N ASN A 54 15.35 1.27 -15.32
CA ASN A 54 16.42 0.36 -15.74
C ASN A 54 16.10 -1.12 -15.45
N ARG A 55 15.24 -1.41 -14.46
CA ARG A 55 14.79 -2.78 -14.15
C ARG A 55 13.88 -3.36 -15.24
N PHE A 56 13.25 -2.52 -16.05
CA PHE A 56 12.28 -2.90 -17.08
C PHE A 56 12.85 -2.87 -18.50
N GLU A 57 14.10 -2.41 -18.68
CA GLU A 57 14.71 -2.24 -19.99
C GLU A 57 15.37 -3.52 -20.55
N SER A 58 15.67 -4.51 -19.69
CA SER A 58 16.31 -5.74 -20.15
C SER A 58 15.43 -6.55 -21.10
N LYS A 59 16.06 -7.27 -22.03
CA LYS A 59 15.35 -8.08 -23.02
C LYS A 59 14.50 -9.15 -22.34
N GLU A 60 15.06 -9.80 -21.32
CA GLU A 60 14.40 -10.82 -20.54
C GLU A 60 13.15 -10.27 -19.84
N MET A 61 13.26 -9.07 -19.25
CA MET A 61 12.13 -8.44 -18.57
C MET A 61 11.04 -8.03 -19.56
N ARG A 62 11.40 -7.52 -20.75
CA ARG A 62 10.42 -7.17 -21.78
C ARG A 62 9.67 -8.40 -22.32
N GLU A 63 10.35 -9.51 -22.55
CA GLU A 63 9.71 -10.78 -22.92
C GLU A 63 8.80 -11.30 -21.81
N PHE A 64 9.22 -11.17 -20.55
CA PHE A 64 8.41 -11.51 -19.39
C PHE A 64 7.12 -10.66 -19.33
N LEU A 65 7.24 -9.34 -19.44
CA LEU A 65 6.09 -8.43 -19.46
C LEU A 65 5.13 -8.71 -20.62
N LYS A 66 5.66 -9.08 -21.80
CA LYS A 66 4.84 -9.49 -22.93
C LYS A 66 4.07 -10.78 -22.64
N LYS A 67 4.73 -11.76 -22.03
CA LYS A 67 4.12 -13.04 -21.63
C LYS A 67 3.04 -12.85 -20.56
N THR A 68 3.21 -11.90 -19.65
CA THR A 68 2.25 -11.61 -18.57
C THR A 68 1.21 -10.55 -18.95
N ASN A 69 1.24 -10.01 -20.18
CA ASN A 69 0.36 -8.94 -20.65
C ASN A 69 0.46 -7.65 -19.80
N GLN A 70 1.69 -7.28 -19.41
CA GLN A 70 2.02 -6.14 -18.55
C GLN A 70 2.87 -5.07 -19.27
N MET A 71 2.84 -5.05 -20.60
CA MET A 71 3.68 -4.15 -21.42
C MET A 71 3.33 -2.67 -21.25
N ASP A 72 2.08 -2.35 -20.92
CA ASP A 72 1.61 -0.97 -20.74
C ASP A 72 1.67 -0.51 -19.26
N GLY A 73 2.27 -1.34 -18.41
CA GLY A 73 2.33 -1.12 -16.97
C GLY A 73 1.03 -1.44 -16.24
N GLY A 74 1.17 -1.89 -15.00
CA GLY A 74 0.06 -1.94 -14.04
C GLY A 74 0.13 -0.72 -13.14
N SER A 75 -1.03 -0.21 -12.74
CA SER A 75 -1.15 0.68 -11.59
C SER A 75 -1.60 -0.16 -10.40
N SER A 76 -1.03 0.05 -9.22
CA SER A 76 -1.60 -0.48 -7.98
C SER A 76 -2.90 0.27 -7.67
N SER A 77 -4.02 -0.22 -8.21
CA SER A 77 -5.38 0.24 -7.91
C SER A 77 -6.35 -0.93 -8.01
#